data_AF-A0A9E4R285-F1
#
_entry.id   AF-A0A9E4R285-F1
#
_cell.length_a   1.000
_cell.length_b   1.000
_cell.length_c   1.000
_cell.angle_alpha   90.00
_cell.angle_beta   90.00
_cell.angle_gamma   90.00
#
_symmetry.space_group_name_H-M   'P 1'
#
loop_
_entity.id
_entity.type
_entity.pdbx_description
1 polymer ?
#
loop_
_entity_poly.entity_id
_entity_poly.type
_entity_poly.pdbx_seq_one_letter_code
_entity_poly.pdbx_strand_id
1 'polypeptide(L)' 'MVRFSRCNSLLSLALDASGKGCRYVAKGDSDDVVVKDMSEHLTSVHQVDADAMKLNILASTKTNNG' A
#
# COMPACT_ATOMS: atom_id res chain seq x y z
N MET A 1 -2.46 -18.08 -2.84
CA MET A 1 -1.45 -17.33 -2.08
C MET A 1 -1.76 -15.85 -2.22
N VAL A 2 -1.98 -15.13 -1.12
CA VAL A 2 -2.39 -13.72 -1.18
C VAL A 2 -1.20 -12.83 -0.83
N ARG A 3 -0.84 -11.91 -1.72
CA ARG A 3 0.15 -10.86 -1.48
C ARG A 3 -0.53 -9.63 -0.93
N PHE A 4 0.15 -8.91 -0.04
CA PHE A 4 -0.39 -7.71 0.57
C PHE A 4 0.68 -6.71 1.01
N SER A 5 0.35 -5.42 0.99
CA SER A 5 1.15 -4.34 1.58
C SER A 5 0.26 -3.45 2.45
N ARG A 6 0.80 -2.96 3.58
CA ARG A 6 0.07 -2.06 4.49
C ARG A 6 0.59 -0.64 4.29
N CYS A 7 -0.31 0.34 4.16
CA CYS A 7 0.08 1.73 3.94
C CYS A 7 0.96 2.27 5.08
N ASN A 8 0.69 1.89 6.32
CA ASN A 8 1.49 2.29 7.48
C ASN A 8 2.92 1.70 7.51
N SER A 9 3.23 0.72 6.64
CA SER A 9 4.60 0.21 6.45
C SER A 9 5.41 1.10 5.50
N LEU A 10 4.74 1.99 4.77
CA LEU A 10 5.34 2.93 3.82
C LEU A 10 5.38 4.34 4.40
N LEU A 11 4.25 4.79 4.96
CA LEU A 11 4.08 6.14 5.50
C LEU A 11 3.69 6.05 6.97
N SER A 12 4.68 6.10 7.84
CA SER A 12 4.47 6.14 9.30
C SER A 12 3.58 7.33 9.68
N LEU A 13 2.59 7.10 10.54
CA LEU A 13 1.65 8.10 11.06
C LEU A 13 0.72 8.75 10.01
N ALA A 14 0.67 8.27 8.77
CA ALA A 14 -0.27 8.76 7.78
C ALA A 14 -1.72 8.64 8.28
N LEU A 15 -2.54 9.66 8.02
CA LEU A 15 -3.96 9.68 8.35
C LEU A 15 -4.79 9.34 7.12
N ASP A 16 -5.85 8.56 7.29
CA ASP A 16 -6.87 8.32 6.27
C ASP A 16 -7.72 9.57 6.02
N ALA A 17 -8.62 9.49 5.03
CA ALA A 17 -9.53 10.59 4.68
C ALA A 17 -10.48 11.01 5.82
N SER A 18 -10.62 10.21 6.88
CA SER A 18 -11.40 10.52 8.09
C SER A 18 -10.54 11.10 9.22
N GLY A 19 -9.25 11.37 8.98
CA GLY A 19 -8.32 11.88 9.98
C GLY A 19 -7.86 10.85 11.01
N LYS A 20 -8.10 9.55 10.79
CA LYS A 20 -7.63 8.47 11.69
C LYS A 20 -6.35 7.85 11.13
N GLY A 21 -5.54 7.23 11.97
CA GLY A 21 -4.34 6.53 11.48
C GLY A 21 -4.67 5.55 10.36
N CYS A 22 -3.99 5.67 9.22
CA CYS A 22 -4.26 4.92 8.01
C CYS A 22 -3.95 3.43 8.23
N ARG A 23 -4.98 2.59 8.06
CA ARG A 23 -4.90 1.14 8.19
C ARG A 23 -5.14 0.42 6.86
N TYR A 24 -5.01 1.13 5.74
CA TYR A 24 -5.23 0.55 4.42
C TYR A 24 -4.27 -0.60 4.16
N VAL A 25 -4.79 -1.65 3.52
CA VAL A 25 -4.03 -2.83 3.12
C VAL A 25 -4.37 -3.15 1.68
N ALA A 26 -3.41 -2.93 0.79
CA ALA A 26 -3.52 -3.37 -0.59
C ALA A 26 -3.32 -4.90 -0.67
N LYS A 27 -4.11 -5.59 -1.49
CA LYS A 27 -4.07 -7.06 -1.60
C LYS A 27 -4.26 -7.52 -3.04
N GLY A 28 -3.53 -8.57 -3.41
CA GLY A 28 -3.59 -9.13 -4.76
C GLY A 28 -3.07 -10.55 -4.85
N ASP A 29 -3.31 -11.18 -5.99
CA ASP A 29 -2.72 -12.47 -6.36
C ASP A 29 -1.28 -12.33 -6.89
N SER A 30 -0.89 -11.14 -7.32
CA SER A 30 0.42 -10.77 -7.86
C SER A 30 0.97 -9.48 -7.25
N ASP A 31 2.28 -9.27 -7.37
CA ASP A 31 2.93 -8.05 -6.88
C ASP A 31 2.45 -6.82 -7.66
N ASP A 32 2.19 -6.95 -8.97
CA ASP A 32 1.66 -5.87 -9.81
C ASP A 32 0.27 -5.41 -9.37
N VAL A 33 -0.60 -6.35 -8.95
CA VAL A 33 -1.92 -6.00 -8.40
C VAL A 33 -1.78 -5.23 -7.08
N VAL A 34 -0.88 -5.67 -6.19
CA VAL A 34 -0.61 -4.96 -4.92
C VAL A 34 -0.02 -3.57 -5.17
N VAL A 35 0.90 -3.43 -6.13
CA VAL A 35 1.49 -2.15 -6.52
C VAL A 35 0.41 -1.22 -7.04
N LYS A 36 -0.41 -1.66 -7.99
CA LYS A 36 -1.49 -0.84 -8.54
C LYS A 36 -2.44 -0.34 -7.46
N ASP A 37 -2.94 -1.25 -6.61
CA ASP A 37 -3.89 -0.94 -5.54
C ASP A 37 -3.30 0.04 -4.50
N MET A 38 -2.07 -0.21 -4.03
CA MET A 38 -1.42 0.71 -3.09
C MET A 38 -1.10 2.07 -3.74
N SER A 39 -0.68 2.10 -4.99
CA SER A 39 -0.43 3.33 -5.74
C SER A 39 -1.69 4.20 -5.86
N GLU A 40 -2.83 3.60 -6.21
CA GLU A 40 -4.12 4.30 -6.26
C GLU A 40 -4.51 4.88 -4.89
N HIS A 41 -4.28 4.13 -3.81
CA HIS A 41 -4.51 4.61 -2.44
C HIS A 41 -3.59 5.78 -2.07
N LEU A 42 -2.28 5.65 -2.32
CA LEU A 42 -1.28 6.68 -1.99
C LEU A 42 -1.58 8.00 -2.71
N THR A 43 -1.94 7.94 -3.99
CA THR A 43 -2.30 9.15 -4.75
C THR A 43 -3.61 9.75 -4.27
N SER A 44 -4.65 8.95 -4.06
CA SER A 44 -5.98 9.46 -3.70
C SER A 44 -6.06 10.01 -2.27
N VAL A 45 -5.44 9.33 -1.28
CA VAL A 45 -5.57 9.68 0.14
C VAL A 45 -4.42 10.52 0.64
N HIS A 46 -3.20 10.23 0.19
CA HIS A 46 -1.99 10.86 0.72
C HIS A 46 -1.34 11.85 -0.24
N GLN A 47 -1.85 11.97 -1.48
CA GLN A 47 -1.28 12.82 -2.53
C GLN A 47 0.21 12.54 -2.76
N VAL A 48 0.62 11.27 -2.53
CA VAL A 48 1.99 10.80 -2.76
C VAL A 48 2.11 10.28 -4.19
N ASP A 49 3.21 10.64 -4.83
CA ASP A 49 3.56 10.12 -6.14
C ASP A 49 3.81 8.61 -6.07
N ALA A 50 2.96 7.87 -6.76
CA ALA A 50 3.00 6.42 -6.84
C ALA A 50 4.26 5.89 -7.54
N ASP A 51 4.77 6.61 -8.55
CA ASP A 51 5.91 6.16 -9.34
C ASP A 51 7.19 6.12 -8.49
N ALA A 52 7.36 7.12 -7.62
CA ALA A 52 8.43 7.16 -6.63
C ALA A 52 8.33 6.05 -5.56
N MET A 53 7.14 5.48 -5.35
CA MET A 53 6.87 4.54 -4.27
C MET A 53 6.85 3.06 -4.70
N LYS A 54 6.90 2.76 -6.00
CA LYS A 54 6.82 1.38 -6.53
C LYS A 54 7.77 0.40 -5.84
N LEU A 55 9.05 0.74 -5.75
CA LEU A 55 10.06 -0.14 -5.13
C LEU A 55 9.82 -0.32 -3.61
N ASN A 56 9.34 0.72 -2.94
CA ASN A 56 9.00 0.66 -1.51
C ASN A 56 7.78 -0.23 -1.28
N ILE A 57 6.76 -0.13 -2.14
CA ILE A 57 5.59 -1.01 -2.08
C ILE A 57 6.04 -2.46 -2.21
N LEU A 58 6.83 -2.78 -3.24
CA LEU A 58 7.37 -4.13 -3.46
C LEU A 58 8.18 -4.64 -2.26
N ALA A 59 9.08 -3.81 -1.70
CA ALA A 59 9.89 -4.19 -0.54
C ALA A 59 9.04 -4.43 0.72
N SER A 60 7.88 -3.77 0.83
CA SER A 60 6.94 -3.93 1.94
C SER A 60 5.92 -5.06 1.73
N THR A 61 5.79 -5.57 0.50
CA THR A 61 4.81 -6.62 0.15
C THR A 61 5.17 -7.93 0.83
N LYS A 62 4.18 -8.53 1.48
CA LYS A 62 4.27 -9.81 2.16
C LYS A 62 3.32 -10.81 1.55
N THR A 63 3.64 -12.08 1.73
CA THR A 63 2.87 -13.19 1.20
C THR A 63 2.24 -13.98 2.34
N ASN A 64 0.92 -14.18 2.28
CA ASN A 64 0.22 -15.12 3.14
C ASN A 64 0.07 -16.47 2.42
N ASN A 65 0.68 -17.51 3.00
CA ASN A 65 0.78 -18.83 2.40
C ASN A 65 -0.39 -19.76 2.72
N GLY A 66 -1.25 -19.42 3.69
CA GLY A 66 -2.35 -20.29 4.14
C GLY A 66 -1.85 -21.44 4.99
#